data_AF-A0A661FK44-F1
#
_entry.id   AF-A0A661FK44-F1
#
_cell.length_a   1.000
_cell.length_b   1.000
_cell.length_c   1.000
_cell.angle_alpha   90.00
_cell.angle_beta   90.00
_cell.angle_gamma   90.00
#
_symmetry.space_group_name_H-M   'P 1'
#
loop_
_entity.id
_entity.type
_entity.pdbx_description
1 polymer ?
#
loop_
_entity_poly.entity_id
_entity_poly.type
_entity_poly.pdbx_seq_one_letter_code
_entity_poly.pdbx_strand_id
1 'polypeptide(L)'
;MKPRSEAVGFNSKVDTKLAQTDGARMFANRLKKNLRPLGRWAKQQDISCYRLYDADIPEYAVAIDIYEDWVHLQENAPQRSID
;
A
#
# COMPACT_ATOMS: atom_id res chain seq x y z
N MET A 1 16.46 10.96 -20.79
CA MET A 1 16.27 10.10 -19.61
C MET A 1 15.45 8.90 -20.06
N LYS A 2 16.03 7.70 -20.16
CA LYS A 2 15.33 6.53 -20.72
C LYS A 2 14.18 6.12 -19.79
N PRO A 3 12.98 5.77 -20.28
CA PRO A 3 11.96 5.17 -19.43
C PRO A 3 12.45 3.77 -19.07
N ARG A 4 12.74 3.54 -17.80
CA ARG A 4 12.97 2.20 -17.26
C ARG A 4 11.61 1.55 -17.06
N SER A 5 10.97 1.15 -18.16
CA SER A 5 9.74 0.37 -18.15
C SER A 5 10.08 -1.09 -17.82
N GLU A 6 10.40 -1.37 -16.56
CA GLU A 6 10.17 -2.70 -16.01
C GLU A 6 8.81 -2.63 -15.32
N ALA A 7 7.74 -2.95 -16.08
CA ALA A 7 6.50 -3.33 -15.44
C ALA A 7 6.81 -4.54 -14.57
N VAL A 8 6.79 -4.36 -13.25
CA VAL A 8 6.91 -5.47 -12.30
C VAL A 8 5.69 -6.35 -12.55
N GLY A 9 5.90 -7.45 -13.27
CA GLY A 9 4.86 -8.44 -13.51
C GLY A 9 4.37 -8.95 -12.16
N PHE A 10 3.10 -8.69 -11.85
CA PHE A 10 2.45 -9.27 -10.68
C PHE A 10 2.39 -10.79 -10.88
N ASN A 11 3.34 -11.50 -10.28
CA ASN A 11 3.37 -12.96 -10.34
C ASN A 11 2.17 -13.49 -9.55
N SER A 12 1.20 -14.07 -10.24
CA SER A 12 -0.14 -14.42 -9.74
C SER A 12 -0.15 -15.52 -8.67
N LYS A 13 1.00 -16.09 -8.32
CA LYS A 13 1.13 -17.10 -7.26
C LYS A 13 1.37 -16.43 -5.90
N VAL A 14 0.37 -15.69 -5.41
CA VAL A 14 0.33 -15.34 -3.98
C VAL A 14 0.12 -16.64 -3.21
N ASP A 15 1.00 -16.96 -2.27
CA ASP A 15 0.80 -18.10 -1.37
C ASP A 15 -0.52 -17.89 -0.61
N THR A 16 -1.51 -18.71 -0.95
CA THR A 16 -2.86 -18.59 -0.44
C THR A 16 -2.90 -18.78 1.07
N LYS A 17 -1.91 -19.48 1.65
CA LYS A 17 -1.78 -19.67 3.09
C LYS A 17 -1.36 -18.38 3.79
N LEU A 18 -0.42 -17.62 3.21
CA LEU A 18 0.03 -16.34 3.77
C LEU A 18 -1.11 -15.30 3.76
N ALA A 19 -1.89 -15.26 2.68
CA ALA A 19 -3.03 -14.35 2.53
C ALA A 19 -4.18 -14.62 3.52
N GLN A 20 -4.26 -15.84 4.07
CA GLN A 20 -5.30 -16.24 5.03
C GLN A 20 -4.93 -15.97 6.49
N THR A 21 -3.70 -15.54 6.77
CA THR A 21 -3.29 -15.17 8.14
C THR A 21 -4.11 -13.98 8.66
N ASP A 22 -4.35 -13.91 9.97
CA ASP A 22 -5.13 -12.82 10.55
C ASP A 22 -4.45 -11.46 10.36
N GLY A 23 -3.11 -11.41 10.40
CA GLY A 23 -2.32 -10.23 10.08
C GLY A 23 -2.56 -9.75 8.63
N ALA A 24 -2.48 -10.65 7.65
CA ALA A 24 -2.73 -10.31 6.25
C ALA A 24 -4.17 -9.82 6.02
N ARG A 25 -5.15 -10.46 6.67
CA ARG A 25 -6.56 -10.04 6.62
C ARG A 25 -6.79 -8.68 7.25
N MET A 26 -6.16 -8.41 8.39
CA MET A 26 -6.22 -7.12 9.07
C MET A 26 -5.62 -6.01 8.20
N PHE A 27 -4.44 -6.25 7.63
CA PHE A 27 -3.78 -5.31 6.72
C PHE A 27 -4.63 -5.02 5.48
N ALA A 28 -5.15 -6.06 4.81
CA ALA A 28 -6.04 -5.91 3.66
C ALA A 28 -7.32 -5.12 4.01
N ASN A 29 -7.88 -5.34 5.19
CA ASN A 29 -9.04 -4.59 5.67
C ASN A 29 -8.71 -3.12 5.93
N ARG A 30 -7.51 -2.82 6.47
CA ARG A 30 -7.05 -1.44 6.67
C ARG A 30 -6.92 -0.71 5.32
N LEU A 31 -6.28 -1.32 4.33
CA LEU A 31 -6.17 -0.75 2.98
C LEU A 31 -7.55 -0.48 2.35
N LYS A 32 -8.47 -1.45 2.43
CA LYS A 32 -9.85 -1.27 1.91
C LYS A 32 -10.60 -0.13 2.60
N LYS A 33 -10.43 0.02 3.92
CA LYS A 33 -11.04 1.10 4.70
C LYS A 33 -10.47 2.46 4.33
N ASN A 34 -9.17 2.56 4.04
CA ASN A 34 -8.53 3.80 3.61
C ASN A 34 -8.92 4.15 2.16
N LEU A 35 -8.89 3.17 1.25
CA LEU A 35 -9.11 3.38 -0.18
C LEU A 35 -10.51 3.94 -0.49
N ARG A 36 -11.55 3.45 0.20
CA ARG A 36 -12.93 3.86 -0.06
C ARG A 36 -13.17 5.37 0.08
N PRO A 37 -12.91 6.00 1.24
CA PRO A 37 -13.07 7.44 1.41
C PRO A 37 -11.97 8.23 0.68
N LEU A 38 -10.70 7.82 0.75
CA LEU A 38 -9.60 8.58 0.15
C LEU A 38 -9.69 8.60 -1.37
N GLY A 39 -9.93 7.46 -2.01
CA GLY A 39 -10.06 7.40 -3.47
C GLY A 39 -11.27 8.18 -3.98
N ARG A 40 -12.38 8.21 -3.23
CA ARG A 40 -13.53 9.07 -3.55
C ARG A 40 -13.17 10.54 -3.46
N TRP A 41 -12.53 10.95 -2.37
CA TRP A 41 -12.09 12.34 -2.15
C TRP A 41 -11.07 12.78 -3.22
N ALA A 42 -10.05 11.96 -3.47
CA ALA A 42 -9.02 12.23 -4.47
C ALA A 42 -9.63 12.47 -5.86
N LYS A 43 -10.57 11.60 -6.27
CA LYS A 43 -11.31 11.78 -7.53
C LYS A 43 -12.13 13.08 -7.57
N GLN A 44 -12.74 13.49 -6.47
CA GLN A 44 -13.51 14.74 -6.40
C GLN A 44 -12.63 15.98 -6.46
N GLN A 45 -11.38 15.88 -6.00
CA GLN A 45 -10.42 16.98 -5.97
C GLN A 45 -9.46 16.98 -7.17
N ASP A 46 -9.66 16.08 -8.14
CA ASP A 46 -8.75 15.88 -9.28
C ASP A 46 -7.30 15.59 -8.84
N ILE A 47 -7.14 14.79 -7.79
CA ILE A 47 -5.86 14.36 -7.26
C ILE A 47 -5.58 12.94 -7.76
N SER A 48 -4.55 12.80 -8.60
CA SER A 48 -4.10 11.51 -9.14
C SER A 48 -3.05 10.81 -8.28
N CYS A 49 -2.41 11.54 -7.36
CA CYS A 49 -1.31 11.07 -6.53
C CYS A 49 -1.65 11.24 -5.04
N TYR A 50 -1.78 10.15 -4.29
CA TYR A 50 -2.12 10.23 -2.86
C TYR A 50 -1.60 9.04 -2.06
N ARG A 51 -1.33 9.27 -0.77
CA ARG A 51 -0.97 8.22 0.17
C ARG A 51 -2.20 7.44 0.61
N LEU A 52 -2.18 6.13 0.37
CA LEU A 52 -3.23 5.21 0.79
C LEU A 52 -3.00 4.66 2.20
N TYR A 53 -1.74 4.50 2.60
CA TYR A 53 -1.36 3.91 3.88
C TYR A 53 -0.01 4.44 4.36
N ASP A 54 0.12 4.70 5.66
CA ASP A 54 1.31 5.31 6.26
C ASP A 54 1.66 4.63 7.59
N ALA A 55 2.11 3.37 7.54
CA ALA A 55 2.56 2.61 8.71
C ALA A 55 1.58 2.57 9.90
N ASP A 56 0.26 2.54 9.65
CA ASP A 56 -0.76 2.52 10.71
C ASP A 56 -0.67 1.31 11.66
N ILE A 57 -0.02 0.24 11.22
CA ILE A 57 0.13 -1.02 11.96
C ILE A 57 1.64 -1.25 12.12
N PRO A 58 2.17 -1.36 13.35
CA PRO A 58 3.61 -1.49 13.59
C PRO A 58 4.26 -2.66 12.84
N GLU A 59 3.57 -3.80 12.73
CA GLU A 59 4.02 -4.99 12.02
C GLU A 59 4.09 -4.80 10.50
N TYR A 60 3.43 -3.76 9.97
CA TYR A 60 3.41 -3.38 8.56
C TYR A 60 3.93 -1.95 8.40
N ALA A 61 5.19 -1.74 8.76
CA ALA A 61 5.89 -0.46 8.63
C ALA A 61 6.21 -0.13 7.16
N VAL A 62 5.17 0.12 6.35
CA VAL A 62 5.28 0.50 4.94
C VAL A 62 4.46 1.76 4.67
N ALA A 63 4.87 2.53 3.67
CA ALA A 63 4.02 3.54 3.03
C ALA A 63 3.57 3.02 1.67
N ILE A 64 2.30 3.24 1.34
CA ILE A 64 1.73 2.89 0.04
C ILE A 64 1.15 4.15 -0.58
N ASP A 65 1.70 4.55 -1.72
CA ASP A 65 1.26 5.69 -2.50
C ASP A 65 0.67 5.23 -3.83
N ILE A 66 -0.45 5.84 -4.23
CA ILE A 66 -1.12 5.61 -5.51
C ILE A 66 -0.73 6.74 -6.45
N TYR A 67 -0.31 6.37 -7.66
CA TYR A 67 0.08 7.27 -8.75
C TYR A 67 -0.66 6.82 -10.01
N GLU A 68 -1.88 7.32 -10.22
CA GLU A 68 -2.76 6.85 -11.30
C GLU A 68 -2.92 5.31 -11.25
N ASP A 69 -2.46 4.60 -12.29
CA ASP A 69 -2.51 3.14 -12.38
C ASP A 69 -1.34 2.44 -11.67
N TRP A 70 -0.42 3.21 -11.09
CA TRP A 70 0.76 2.71 -10.40
C TRP A 70 0.60 2.73 -8.88
N VAL A 71 1.26 1.79 -8.24
CA VAL A 71 1.39 1.71 -6.78
C VAL A 71 2.86 1.76 -6.43
N HIS A 72 3.22 2.67 -5.55
CA HIS A 72 4.56 2.77 -4.98
C HIS A 72 4.52 2.25 -3.53
N LEU A 73 5.35 1.25 -3.23
CA LEU A 73 5.51 0.70 -1.89
C LEU A 73 6.90 1.07 -1.39
N GLN A 74 6.93 1.72 -0.23
CA GLN A 74 8.16 2.06 0.45
C GLN A 74 8.18 1.38 1.82
N GLU A 75 9.25 0.64 2.09
CA GLU A 75 9.49 0.09 3.42
C GLU A 75 10.05 1.18 4.34
N ASN A 76 9.44 1.32 5.52
CA ASN A 76 9.95 2.18 6.57
C ASN A 76 10.70 1.31 7.58
N ALA A 77 11.88 1.78 8.00
CA ALA A 77 12.56 1.15 9.12
C ALA A 77 11.66 1.26 10.36
N PRO A 78 11.35 0.16 11.06
CA PRO A 78 10.68 0.25 12.35
C PRO A 78 11.55 1.13 13.26
N GLN A 79 10.93 2.14 13.86
CA GLN A 79 11.59 2.99 14.84
C GLN A 79 12.12 2.09 15.97
N ARG A 80 13.45 2.13 16.19
CA ARG A 80 14.10 1.36 17.26
C ARG A 80 13.46 1.80 18.58
N SER A 81 12.80 0.85 19.24
CA SER A 81 12.47 0.81 20.68
C SER A 81 12.17 2.16 21.36
N ILE A 82 10.92 2.34 21.77
CA ILE A 82 10.57 3.30 22.82
C ILE A 82 11.09 2.69 24.13
N ASP A 83 11.94 3.45 24.83
CA ASP A 83 12.46 3.15 26.17
C ASP A 83 11.33 3.18 27.23
#